data_AF-A0A2S9GF71-F1
#
_entry.id   AF-A0A2S9GF71-F1
#
_cell.length_a   1.000
_cell.length_b   1.000
_cell.length_c   1.000
_cell.angle_alpha   90.00
_cell.angle_beta   90.00
_cell.angle_gamma   90.00
#
_symmetry.space_group_name_H-M   'P 1'
#
loop_
_entity.id
_entity.type
_entity.pdbx_description
1 polymer ?
#
loop_
_entity_poly.entity_id
_entity_poly.type
_entity_poly.pdbx_seq_one_letter_code
_entity_poly.pdbx_strand_id
1 'polypeptide(L)'
;QITDILAIPIGSLVAPAAVIGAALGFGAQRLVQDLLSGFFIIPEKQYGFGDLVALTVSGIALPAEGTVEDVTLRVTKLRSAEGE
;
A
#
# COMPACT_ATOMS: atom_id res chain seq x y z
N GLN A 1 31.02 -0.49 -16.95
CA GLN A 1 32.32 -0.18 -16.31
C GLN A 1 32.72 -1.13 -15.17
N ILE A 2 31.83 -1.54 -14.23
CA ILE A 2 32.20 -2.55 -13.20
C ILE A 2 32.03 -3.99 -13.71
N THR A 3 30.96 -4.29 -14.44
CA THR A 3 30.70 -5.61 -15.06
C THR A 3 31.78 -6.03 -16.07
N ASP A 4 32.39 -5.05 -16.75
CA ASP A 4 33.46 -5.29 -17.74
C ASP A 4 34.77 -5.74 -17.06
N ILE A 5 35.06 -5.26 -15.85
CA ILE A 5 36.22 -5.67 -15.04
C ILE A 5 36.05 -7.11 -14.55
N LEU A 6 34.81 -7.50 -14.21
CA LEU A 6 34.47 -8.84 -13.73
C LEU A 6 34.20 -9.84 -14.88
N ALA A 7 34.31 -9.41 -16.14
CA ALA A 7 33.99 -10.18 -17.34
C ALA A 7 32.57 -10.79 -17.32
N ILE A 8 31.61 -10.12 -16.68
CA ILE A 8 30.21 -10.57 -16.61
C ILE A 8 29.39 -9.83 -17.67
N PRO A 9 28.81 -10.53 -18.67
CA PRO A 9 27.96 -9.87 -19.66
C PRO A 9 26.67 -9.36 -19.01
N ILE A 10 26.32 -8.09 -19.23
CA ILE A 10 25.12 -7.47 -18.64
C ILE A 10 23.85 -8.28 -18.94
N GLY A 11 23.78 -8.89 -20.13
CA GLY A 11 22.65 -9.73 -20.53
C GLY A 11 22.38 -10.91 -19.58
N SER A 12 23.42 -11.49 -18.95
CA SER A 12 23.22 -12.62 -18.01
C SER A 12 22.59 -12.17 -16.69
N LEU A 13 22.67 -10.89 -16.35
CA LEU A 13 22.09 -10.33 -15.14
C LEU A 13 20.60 -9.99 -15.30
N VAL A 14 20.09 -9.91 -16.52
CA VAL A 14 18.70 -9.51 -16.80
C VAL A 14 17.71 -10.49 -16.19
N ALA A 15 17.88 -11.79 -16.43
CA ALA A 15 16.98 -12.82 -15.92
C ALA A 15 16.92 -12.85 -14.37
N PRO A 16 18.05 -12.94 -13.63
CA PRO A 16 18.00 -12.94 -12.17
C PRO A 16 17.53 -11.59 -11.60
N ALA A 17 17.88 -10.46 -12.21
CA ALA A 17 17.38 -9.15 -11.80
C ALA A 17 15.85 -9.06 -11.95
N ALA A 18 15.29 -9.62 -13.03
CA ALA A 18 13.85 -9.67 -13.24
C ALA A 18 13.14 -10.50 -12.16
N VAL A 19 13.69 -11.67 -11.80
CA VAL A 19 13.14 -12.53 -10.74
C VAL A 19 13.18 -11.82 -9.38
N ILE A 20 14.30 -11.19 -9.04
CA ILE A 20 14.44 -10.42 -7.79
C ILE A 20 13.46 -9.25 -7.77
N GLY A 21 13.36 -8.49 -8.87
CA GLY A 21 12.43 -7.38 -9.00
C GLY A 21 10.98 -7.82 -8.86
N ALA A 22 10.60 -8.94 -9.48
CA ALA A 22 9.27 -9.53 -9.33
C ALA A 22 8.99 -9.94 -7.89
N ALA A 23 9.94 -10.61 -7.22
CA ALA A 23 9.79 -11.03 -5.82
C ALA A 23 9.60 -9.82 -4.89
N LEU A 24 10.36 -8.74 -5.09
CA LEU A 24 10.19 -7.48 -4.36
C LEU A 24 8.82 -6.85 -4.63
N GLY A 25 8.39 -6.82 -5.90
CA GLY A 25 7.08 -6.30 -6.30
C GLY A 25 5.93 -7.06 -5.64
N PHE A 26 5.97 -8.38 -5.64
CA PHE A 26 4.98 -9.22 -4.97
C PHE A 26 5.01 -9.04 -3.44
N GLY A 27 6.19 -8.90 -2.84
CA GLY A 27 6.34 -8.64 -1.40
C GLY A 27 5.79 -7.27 -0.98
N ALA A 28 5.96 -6.25 -1.83
CA ALA A 28 5.52 -4.88 -1.57
C ALA A 28 4.10 -4.57 -2.08
N GLN A 29 3.42 -5.51 -2.75
CA GLN A 29 2.17 -5.26 -3.48
C GLN A 29 1.11 -4.53 -2.64
N ARG A 30 0.86 -5.00 -1.41
CA ARG A 30 -0.13 -4.38 -0.51
C ARG A 30 0.25 -2.95 -0.10
N LEU A 31 1.53 -2.71 0.19
CA LEU A 31 2.02 -1.38 0.55
C LEU A 31 1.77 -0.37 -0.56
N VAL A 32 2.06 -0.77 -1.80
CA VAL A 32 1.84 0.08 -2.97
C VAL A 32 0.35 0.33 -3.19
N GLN A 33 -0.51 -0.69 -3.02
CA GLN A 33 -1.97 -0.53 -3.11
C GLN A 33 -2.52 0.45 -2.08
N ASP A 34 -2.09 0.33 -0.81
CA ASP A 34 -2.53 1.22 0.26
C ASP A 34 -2.08 2.67 -0.02
N LEU A 35 -0.83 2.85 -0.42
CA LEU A 35 -0.24 4.17 -0.72
C LEU A 35 -0.97 4.88 -1.88
N LEU A 36 -1.26 4.15 -2.95
CA LEU A 36 -1.99 4.68 -4.09
C LEU A 36 -3.44 5.01 -3.70
N SER A 37 -4.08 4.18 -2.87
CA SER A 37 -5.43 4.43 -2.39
C SER A 37 -5.49 5.71 -1.54
N GLY A 38 -4.57 5.86 -0.57
CA GLY A 38 -4.46 7.07 0.24
C GLY A 38 -4.15 8.33 -0.57
N PHE A 39 -3.36 8.20 -1.66
CA PHE A 39 -3.08 9.31 -2.57
C PHE A 39 -4.33 9.85 -3.26
N PHE A 40 -5.35 9.04 -3.55
CA PHE A 40 -6.61 9.54 -4.08
C PHE A 40 -7.56 10.04 -2.98
N ILE A 41 -7.65 9.32 -1.86
CA ILE A 41 -8.57 9.64 -0.75
C ILE A 41 -8.34 11.05 -0.19
N ILE A 42 -7.08 11.41 0.10
CA ILE A 42 -6.73 12.65 0.81
C ILE A 42 -7.00 13.92 -0.04
N PRO A 43 -6.43 14.09 -1.26
CA PRO A 43 -6.63 15.31 -2.03
C PRO A 43 -8.05 15.46 -2.57
N GLU A 44 -8.74 14.35 -2.87
CA GLU A 44 -10.14 14.38 -3.30
C GLU A 44 -11.12 14.58 -2.13
N LYS A 45 -10.63 14.43 -0.88
CA LYS A 45 -11.44 14.50 0.34
C LYS A 45 -12.65 13.56 0.31
N GLN A 46 -12.44 12.31 -0.12
CA GLN A 46 -13.49 11.28 -0.15
C GLN A 46 -14.09 11.04 1.25
N TYR A 47 -13.25 11.14 2.28
CA TYR A 47 -13.60 11.27 3.69
C TYR A 47 -12.42 11.87 4.43
N GLY A 48 -12.63 12.34 5.66
CA GLY A 48 -11.60 12.97 6.48
C GLY A 48 -11.83 12.81 7.97
N PHE A 49 -10.94 13.44 8.75
CA PHE A 49 -11.02 13.47 10.21
C PHE A 49 -12.40 13.95 10.69
N GLY A 50 -13.00 13.19 11.60
CA GLY A 50 -14.30 13.50 12.20
C GLY A 50 -15.51 12.99 11.43
N ASP A 51 -15.33 12.43 10.22
CA ASP A 51 -16.43 11.84 9.46
C ASP A 51 -16.84 10.49 10.05
N LEU A 52 -18.14 10.21 10.07
CA LEU A 52 -18.68 8.89 10.43
C LEU A 52 -18.82 8.07 9.15
N VAL A 53 -18.05 6.99 9.04
CA VAL A 53 -17.90 6.21 7.81
C VAL A 53 -18.12 4.72 8.06
N ALA A 54 -18.53 4.01 7.01
CA ALA A 54 -18.59 2.55 6.96
C ALA A 54 -17.71 2.07 5.80
N LEU A 55 -16.58 1.43 6.11
CA LEU A 55 -15.58 0.99 5.14
C LEU A 55 -15.61 -0.53 4.98
N THR A 56 -15.86 -1.00 3.75
CA THR A 56 -15.76 -2.42 3.43
C THR A 56 -14.29 -2.80 3.20
N VAL A 57 -13.73 -3.60 4.10
CA VAL A 57 -12.33 -4.04 4.02
C VAL A 57 -12.27 -5.46 3.46
N SER A 58 -11.50 -5.63 2.39
CA SER A 58 -11.33 -6.94 1.77
C SER A 58 -10.74 -7.96 2.76
N GLY A 59 -11.44 -9.07 2.97
CA GLY A 59 -11.06 -10.11 3.94
C GLY A 59 -11.72 -9.96 5.32
N ILE A 60 -12.51 -8.91 5.55
CA ILE A 60 -13.37 -8.77 6.73
C ILE A 60 -14.83 -8.98 6.31
N ALA A 61 -15.57 -9.76 7.09
CA ALA A 61 -16.95 -10.12 6.77
C ALA A 61 -17.96 -8.99 7.01
N LEU A 62 -17.66 -8.11 7.97
CA LEU A 62 -18.48 -6.96 8.33
C LEU A 62 -17.73 -5.66 7.99
N PRO A 63 -18.44 -4.58 7.60
CA PRO A 63 -17.82 -3.28 7.38
C PRO A 63 -17.23 -2.74 8.70
N ALA A 64 -16.13 -2.02 8.58
CA ALA A 64 -15.57 -1.25 9.69
C ALA A 64 -16.32 0.08 9.78
N GLU A 65 -17.10 0.25 10.85
CA GLU A 65 -17.94 1.44 11.05
C GLU A 65 -17.45 2.25 12.24
N GLY A 66 -17.31 3.56 12.06
CA GLY A 66 -16.83 4.43 13.12
C GLY A 66 -16.55 5.86 12.69
N THR A 67 -16.13 6.67 13.65
CA THR A 67 -15.67 8.04 13.39
C THR A 67 -14.18 8.04 13.04
N VAL A 68 -13.80 8.72 11.97
CA VAL A 68 -12.41 8.82 11.53
C VAL A 68 -11.59 9.65 12.53
N GLU A 69 -10.57 9.04 13.13
CA GLU A 69 -9.64 9.72 14.04
C GLU A 69 -8.36 10.18 13.36
N ASP A 70 -7.95 9.51 12.28
CA ASP A 70 -6.73 9.85 11.56
C ASP A 70 -6.79 9.28 10.14
N VAL A 71 -6.21 10.00 9.19
CA VAL A 71 -6.08 9.58 7.79
C VAL A 71 -4.65 9.85 7.35
N THR A 72 -3.90 8.79 7.15
CA THR A 72 -2.56 8.83 6.55
C THR A 72 -2.60 8.25 5.15
N LEU A 73 -1.48 8.33 4.42
CA LEU A 73 -1.38 7.75 3.09
C LEU A 73 -1.57 6.23 3.03
N ARG A 74 -1.40 5.52 4.16
CA ARG A 74 -1.48 4.05 4.22
C ARG A 74 -2.58 3.54 5.13
N VAL A 75 -2.90 4.28 6.19
CA VAL A 75 -3.78 3.82 7.25
C VAL A 75 -4.82 4.89 7.55
N THR A 76 -6.08 4.47 7.59
CA THR A 76 -7.19 5.24 8.15
C THR A 76 -7.54 4.60 9.50
N LYS A 77 -7.57 5.42 10.55
CA LYS A 77 -7.96 4.97 11.89
C LYS A 77 -9.40 5.37 12.15
N LEU A 78 -10.22 4.40 12.54
CA LEU A 78 -11.61 4.60 12.94
C LEU A 78 -11.74 4.35 14.45
N ARG A 79 -12.65 5.06 15.09
CA ARG A 79 -13.16 4.77 16.44
C ARG A 79 -14.59 4.26 16.34
N SER A 80 -14.86 3.05 16.80
CA SER A 80 -16.21 2.47 16.82
C SER A 80 -17.08 3.11 17.91
N ALA A 81 -18.39 2.80 17.92
CA ALA A 81 -19.31 3.27 18.96
C ALA A 81 -18.98 2.69 20.35
N GLU A 82 -18.38 1.51 20.38
CA GLU A 82 -17.88 0.82 21.57
C GLU A 82 -16.52 1.41 22.04
N GLY A 83 -15.90 2.26 21.23
CA GLY A 83 -14.67 2.98 21.55
C GLY A 83 -13.38 2.27 21.13
N GLU A 84 -13.49 1.14 20.41
CA GLU A 84 -12.39 0.40 19.78
C GLU A 84 -11.72 1.19 18.64
#